data_AF-A0A522B7H8-F1
#
_entry.id   AF-A0A522B7H8-F1
#
_cell.length_a   1.000
_cell.length_b   1.000
_cell.length_c   1.000
_cell.angle_alpha   90.00
_cell.angle_beta   90.00
_cell.angle_gamma   90.00
#
_symmetry.space_group_name_H-M   'P 1'
#
loop_
_entity.id
_entity.type
_entity.pdbx_description
1 polymer ?
#
loop_
_entity_poly.entity_id
_entity_poly.type
_entity_poly.pdbx_seq_one_letter_code
_entity_poly.pdbx_strand_id
1 'polypeptide(L)' 'MATARKSDEPALPDNRDALLVLHRAARARRDAAALLSHERAAATEEIARIEIHIARIERAMDPPLV' A
#
# COMPACT_ATOMS: atom_id res chain seq x y z
N MET A 1 7.84 -18.74 -21.23
CA MET A 1 8.01 -17.33 -20.81
C MET A 1 8.01 -17.32 -19.30
N ALA A 2 9.09 -16.86 -18.67
CA ALA A 2 9.31 -16.99 -17.23
C ALA A 2 8.36 -16.09 -16.43
N THR A 3 7.69 -16.67 -15.44
CA THR A 3 6.92 -15.96 -14.43
C THR A 3 7.88 -15.28 -13.46
N ALA A 4 7.91 -13.94 -13.44
CA ALA A 4 8.71 -13.20 -12.48
C ALA A 4 8.18 -13.45 -11.06
N ARG A 5 9.03 -13.96 -10.18
CA ARG A 5 8.74 -14.14 -8.75
C ARG A 5 8.51 -12.77 -8.11
N LYS A 6 7.27 -12.51 -7.69
CA LYS A 6 6.86 -11.33 -6.91
C LYS A 6 7.18 -11.60 -5.44
N SER A 7 8.44 -11.50 -5.01
CA SER A 7 8.79 -11.85 -3.62
C SER A 7 10.16 -11.34 -3.18
N ASP A 8 10.34 -10.01 -3.17
CA ASP A 8 11.33 -9.35 -2.30
C ASP A 8 10.78 -8.06 -1.67
N GLU A 9 9.50 -7.74 -1.89
CA GLU A 9 8.89 -6.60 -1.23
C GLU A 9 8.58 -6.96 0.22
N PRO A 10 9.08 -6.18 1.20
CA PRO A 10 8.87 -6.49 2.61
C PRO A 10 7.37 -6.59 2.91
N ALA A 11 7.02 -7.61 3.70
CA ALA A 11 5.64 -7.83 4.11
C ALA A 11 5.10 -6.58 4.83
N LEU A 12 3.87 -6.20 4.50
CA LEU A 12 3.21 -5.09 5.16
C LEU A 12 2.83 -5.45 6.61
N PRO A 13 2.83 -4.49 7.54
CA PRO A 13 2.37 -4.71 8.91
C PRO A 13 0.91 -5.17 8.96
N ASP A 14 0.58 -6.07 9.89
CA ASP A 14 -0.79 -6.56 10.09
C ASP A 14 -1.61 -5.73 11.09
N ASN A 15 -1.18 -4.50 11.36
CA ASN A 15 -1.89 -3.58 12.24
C ASN A 15 -2.25 -2.28 11.51
N ARG A 16 -3.49 -1.81 11.73
CA ARG A 16 -4.06 -0.67 11.02
C ARG A 16 -3.25 0.62 11.22
N ASP A 17 -2.81 0.89 12.44
CA ASP A 17 -2.15 2.15 12.78
C ASP A 17 -0.76 2.26 12.13
N ALA A 18 0.04 1.19 12.10
CA ALA A 18 1.31 1.18 11.38
C ALA A 18 1.11 1.34 9.87
N LEU A 19 0.06 0.75 9.31
CA LEU A 19 -0.26 0.94 7.89
C LEU A 19 -0.63 2.40 7.59
N LEU A 20 -1.35 3.08 8.49
CA LEU A 20 -1.64 4.51 8.33
C LEU A 20 -0.38 5.37 8.38
N VAL A 21 0.62 5.00 9.18
CA VAL A 21 1.93 5.68 9.18
C VAL A 21 2.63 5.48 7.83
N LEU A 22 2.69 4.25 7.32
CA LEU A 22 3.27 3.96 6.01
C LEU A 22 2.54 4.67 4.88
N HIS A 23 1.20 4.70 4.92
CA HIS A 23 0.36 5.39 3.94
C HIS A 23 0.69 6.88 3.86
N ARG A 24 0.80 7.55 5.02
CA ARG A 24 1.18 8.97 5.10
C ARG A 24 2.57 9.20 4.51
N ALA A 25 3.54 8.34 4.82
CA ALA A 25 4.89 8.44 4.27
C ALA A 25 4.92 8.23 2.75
N ALA A 26 4.18 7.25 2.22
CA ALA A 26 4.06 7.01 0.78
C ALA A 26 3.39 8.18 0.06
N ARG A 27 2.33 8.75 0.65
CA ARG A 27 1.70 9.98 0.16
C ARG A 27 2.66 11.16 0.11
N ALA A 28 3.43 11.38 1.17
CA ALA A 28 4.42 12.45 1.19
C ALA A 28 5.46 12.28 0.07
N ARG A 29 5.96 11.05 -0.15
CA ARG A 29 6.87 10.73 -1.27
C ARG A 29 6.23 11.00 -2.62
N ARG A 30 5.00 10.53 -2.85
CA ARG A 30 4.26 10.79 -4.10
C ARG A 30 4.12 12.27 -4.36
N ASP A 31 3.71 13.03 -3.35
CA ASP A 31 3.38 14.46 -3.49
C ASP A 31 4.65 15.32 -3.71
N ALA A 32 5.81 14.88 -3.21
CA ALA A 32 7.11 15.51 -3.49
C ALA A 32 7.69 15.15 -4.88
N ALA A 33 7.25 14.05 -5.49
CA ALA A 33 7.77 13.59 -6.78
C ALA A 33 7.18 14.37 -7.96
N ALA A 34 8.00 14.59 -8.99
CA ALA A 34 7.59 15.27 -10.21
C ALA A 34 6.39 14.56 -10.89
N LEU A 35 5.53 15.34 -11.54
CA LEU A 35 4.41 14.78 -12.28
C LEU A 35 4.89 13.83 -13.37
N LEU A 36 4.15 12.73 -13.57
CA LEU A 36 4.45 11.66 -14.54
C LEU A 36 5.80 10.95 -14.33
N SER A 37 6.50 11.19 -13.22
CA SER A 37 7.74 10.49 -12.89
C SER A 37 7.49 9.04 -12.47
N HIS A 38 8.48 8.18 -12.67
CA HIS A 38 8.47 6.81 -12.17
C HIS A 38 8.38 6.74 -10.65
N GLU A 39 8.99 7.67 -9.93
CA GLU A 39 8.90 7.77 -8.47
C GLU A 39 7.46 8.02 -8.02
N ARG A 40 6.74 8.91 -8.72
CA ARG A 40 5.33 9.19 -8.45
C ARG A 40 4.45 7.97 -8.73
N ALA A 41 4.74 7.24 -9.81
CA ALA A 41 4.04 6.00 -10.15
C ALA A 41 4.27 4.93 -9.07
N ALA A 42 5.52 4.68 -8.69
CA ALA A 42 5.88 3.71 -7.66
C ALA A 42 5.24 4.04 -6.29
N ALA A 43 5.28 5.31 -5.87
CA ALA A 43 4.63 5.73 -4.63
C ALA A 43 3.10 5.57 -4.69
N THR A 44 2.49 5.74 -5.88
CA THR A 44 1.05 5.51 -6.09
C THR A 44 0.69 4.03 -5.97
N GLU A 45 1.49 3.14 -6.55
CA GLU A 45 1.29 1.70 -6.41
C GLU A 45 1.45 1.23 -4.96
N GLU A 46 2.42 1.78 -4.24
CA GLU A 46 2.62 1.49 -2.83
C GLU A 46 1.43 1.94 -1.97
N ILE A 47 0.89 3.14 -2.22
CA ILE A 47 -0.33 3.62 -1.56
C ILE A 47 -1.49 2.64 -1.77
N ALA A 48 -1.73 2.22 -3.02
CA ALA A 48 -2.82 1.29 -3.34
C ALA A 48 -2.66 -0.05 -2.62
N ARG A 49 -1.43 -0.57 -2.53
CA ARG A 49 -1.13 -1.81 -1.79
C ARG A 49 -1.44 -1.68 -0.31
N ILE A 50 -1.06 -0.55 0.31
CA ILE A 50 -1.34 -0.28 1.73
C ILE A 50 -2.85 -0.16 1.97
N GLU A 51 -3.58 0.53 1.10
CA GLU A 51 -5.04 0.72 1.21
C GLU A 51 -5.80 -0.60 1.14
N ILE A 52 -5.40 -1.52 0.25
CA ILE A 52 -5.98 -2.87 0.17
C ILE A 52 -5.76 -3.63 1.48
N HIS A 53 -4.58 -3.52 2.09
CA HIS A 53 -4.27 -4.21 3.35
C HIS A 53 -5.04 -3.62 4.53
N ILE A 54 -5.18 -2.29 4.58
CA ILE A 54 -6.05 -1.61 5.56
C ILE A 54 -7.49 -2.10 5.41
N ALA A 55 -8.05 -2.09 4.20
CA ALA A 55 -9.41 -2.53 3.95
C ALA A 55 -9.64 -4.00 4.35
N ARG A 56 -8.62 -4.87 4.18
CA ARG A 56 -8.69 -6.26 4.65
C ARG A 56 -8.77 -6.34 6.17
N ILE A 57 -7.94 -5.57 6.89
CA ILE A 57 -7.97 -5.52 8.36
C ILE A 57 -9.31 -4.97 8.85
N GLU A 58 -9.76 -3.85 8.28
CA GLU A 58 -11.03 -3.22 8.66
C GLU A 58 -12.23 -4.15 8.42
N ARG A 59 -12.26 -4.87 7.29
CA ARG A 59 -13.30 -5.87 7.02
C ARG A 59 -13.28 -7.06 7.98
N ALA A 60 -12.11 -7.44 8.50
CA ALA A 60 -12.01 -8.48 9.51
C ALA A 60 -12.53 -8.01 10.88
N MET A 61 -12.46 -6.70 11.16
CA MET A 61 -12.99 -6.09 12.38
C MET A 61 -14.51 -5.89 12.34
N ASP A 62 -15.04 -5.48 11.18
CA ASP A 62 -16.47 -5.27 10.97
C ASP A 62 -16.94 -6.02 9.69
N PRO A 63 -17.22 -7.33 9.81
CA PRO A 63 -17.61 -8.13 8.66
C PRO A 63 -19.02 -7.74 8.18
N PRO A 64 -19.25 -7.66 6.86
CA PRO A 64 -20.57 -7.33 6.33
C PRO A 64 -21.61 -8.38 6.78
N LEU A 65 -22.77 -7.89 7.25
CA LEU A 65 -23.91 -8.74 7.58
C LEU A 65 -24.42 -9.38 6.28
N VAL A 66 -24.35 -10.72 6.22
CA VAL A 66 -24.86 -11.56 5.12
C VAL A 66 -26.35 -11.82 5.26
#